data_AF-A0A4R0YS04-F1
#
_entry.id   AF-A0A4R0YS04-F1
#
_cell.length_a   1.000
_cell.length_b   1.000
_cell.length_c   1.000
_cell.angle_alpha   90.00
_cell.angle_beta   90.00
_cell.angle_gamma   90.00
#
_symmetry.space_group_name_H-M   'P 1'
#
loop_
_entity.id
_entity.type
_entity.pdbx_description
1 polymer ?
#
loop_
_entity_poly.entity_id
_entity_poly.type
_entity_poly.pdbx_seq_one_letter_code
_entity_poly.pdbx_strand_id
1 'polypeptide(L)' 'MSHEYRSLPIGPVMCDTCFQSGEKVEMLPHPRLPPEDQAWSDAQHVELQSYRCPECEGVQVFRVD' A
#
# COMPACT_ATOMS: atom_id res chain seq x y z
N MET A 1 -2.13 2.00 16.94
CA MET A 1 -0.77 1.94 16.38
C MET A 1 -0.55 3.23 15.62
N SER A 2 0.63 3.82 15.66
CA SER A 2 0.95 4.99 14.81
C SER A 2 0.98 4.49 13.36
N HIS A 3 -0.10 4.70 12.61
CA HIS A 3 -0.13 4.39 11.19
C HIS A 3 0.76 5.42 10.48
N GLU A 4 2.06 5.13 10.43
CA GLU A 4 2.99 5.84 9.57
C GLU A 4 2.96 5.18 8.19
N TYR A 5 2.15 5.73 7.29
CA TYR A 5 2.14 5.29 5.89
C TYR A 5 3.40 5.78 5.20
N ARG A 6 4.06 4.87 4.50
CA ARG A 6 5.19 5.20 3.62
C ARG A 6 4.68 5.92 2.37
N SER A 7 5.45 6.88 1.86
CA SER A 7 5.15 7.55 0.59
C SER A 7 5.17 6.53 -0.56
N LEU A 8 4.35 6.79 -1.58
CA LEU A 8 4.29 5.96 -2.77
C LEU A 8 5.68 5.92 -3.45
N PRO A 9 6.23 4.73 -3.75
CA PRO A 9 7.55 4.62 -4.37
C PRO A 9 7.52 5.09 -5.82
N ILE A 10 8.66 5.57 -6.31
CA ILE A 10 8.87 5.86 -7.73
C ILE A 10 9.19 4.54 -8.43
N GLY A 11 8.19 3.90 -9.04
CA GLY A 11 8.35 2.65 -9.79
C GLY A 11 7.32 1.58 -9.42
N PRO A 12 7.58 0.30 -9.76
CA PRO A 12 6.65 -0.79 -9.45
C PRO A 12 6.51 -0.99 -7.94
N VAL A 13 5.28 -1.23 -7.50
CA VAL A 13 5.00 -1.56 -6.10
C VAL A 13 5.25 -3.05 -5.89
N MET A 14 6.23 -3.36 -5.05
CA MET A 14 6.56 -4.73 -4.63
C MET A 14 6.39 -4.85 -3.12
N CYS A 15 5.94 -6.01 -2.64
CA CYS A 15 5.95 -6.29 -1.20
C CYS A 15 7.39 -6.57 -0.75
N ASP A 16 7.69 -6.35 0.53
CA ASP A 16 9.04 -6.49 1.07
C ASP A 16 9.59 -7.91 0.87
N THR A 17 8.72 -8.93 0.98
CA THR A 17 9.07 -10.33 0.73
C THR A 17 9.54 -10.55 -0.71
N CYS A 18 8.77 -10.09 -1.71
CA CYS A 18 9.12 -10.28 -3.12
C CYS A 18 10.31 -9.40 -3.53
N PHE A 19 10.42 -8.21 -2.95
CA PHE A 19 11.60 -7.36 -3.12
C PHE A 19 12.87 -8.05 -2.63
N GLN A 20 12.81 -8.72 -1.48
CA GLN A 20 13.94 -9.46 -0.91
C GLN A 20 14.24 -10.77 -1.62
N SER A 21 13.22 -11.49 -2.13
CA SER A 21 13.42 -12.76 -2.82
C SER A 21 13.96 -12.60 -4.25
N GLY A 22 13.86 -11.39 -4.83
CA GLY A 22 14.18 -11.14 -6.24
C GLY A 22 13.12 -11.70 -7.19
N GLU A 23 12.01 -12.21 -6.67
CA GLU A 23 10.88 -12.66 -7.47
C GLU A 23 10.10 -11.46 -8.00
N LYS A 24 9.63 -11.56 -9.24
CA LYS A 24 8.82 -10.51 -9.87
C LYS A 24 7.35 -10.75 -9.56
N VAL A 25 6.91 -10.15 -8.46
CA VAL A 25 5.48 -10.04 -8.13
C VAL A 25 5.12 -8.58 -7.99
N GLU A 26 4.35 -8.09 -8.97
CA GLU A 26 3.85 -6.72 -8.96
C GLU A 26 2.54 -6.67 -8.18
N MET A 27 2.44 -5.71 -7.26
CA MET A 27 1.20 -5.45 -6.56
C MET A 27 0.27 -4.63 -7.47
N LEU A 28 -1.00 -5.02 -7.51
CA LEU A 28 -2.01 -4.40 -8.35
C LEU A 28 -2.79 -3.35 -7.56
N PRO A 29 -3.22 -2.24 -8.18
CA PRO A 29 -4.09 -1.27 -7.53
C PRO A 29 -5.34 -1.93 -6.96
N HIS A 30 -5.63 -1.65 -5.69
CA HIS A 30 -6.83 -2.12 -5.01
C HIS A 30 -7.75 -0.93 -4.73
N PRO A 31 -9.03 -0.99 -5.12
CA PRO A 31 -9.93 0.17 -5.06
C PRO A 31 -10.47 0.49 -3.65
N ARG A 32 -10.14 -0.32 -2.64
CA ARG A 32 -10.70 -0.15 -1.29
C ARG A 32 -9.58 -0.03 -0.25
N LEU A 33 -9.64 1.04 0.51
CA LEU A 33 -8.88 1.17 1.74
C LEU A 33 -9.57 0.38 2.86
N PRO A 34 -8.80 -0.25 3.77
CA PRO A 34 -9.32 -0.69 5.06
C PRO A 34 -10.01 0.46 5.81
N PRO A 35 -11.08 0.19 6.59
CA PRO A 35 -11.86 1.25 7.27
C PRO A 35 -11.02 2.16 8.17
N GLU A 36 -10.04 1.60 8.89
CA GLU A 36 -9.13 2.35 9.74
C GLU A 36 -8.22 3.31 8.94
N ASP A 37 -7.79 2.89 7.76
CA ASP A 37 -6.90 3.68 6.90
C ASP A 37 -7.69 4.79 6.21
N GLN A 38 -8.94 4.52 5.80
CA GLN A 38 -9.87 5.53 5.29
C GLN A 38 -10.15 6.61 6.34
N ALA A 39 -10.45 6.22 7.58
CA ALA A 39 -10.71 7.17 8.65
C ALA A 39 -9.48 8.05 8.95
N TRP A 40 -8.28 7.48 8.86
CA TRP A 40 -7.04 8.24 9.01
C TRP A 40 -6.84 9.22 7.85
N SER A 41 -7.04 8.78 6.60
CA SER A 41 -6.95 9.59 5.38
C SER A 41 -7.84 10.83 5.49
N ASP A 42 -9.09 10.63 5.91
CA ASP A 42 -10.07 11.71 6.08
C ASP A 42 -9.65 12.67 7.22
N ALA A 43 -9.15 12.15 8.34
CA ALA A 43 -8.73 12.96 9.47
C ALA A 43 -7.50 13.82 9.17
N GLN A 44 -6.53 13.27 8.42
CA GLN A 44 -5.29 13.97 8.08
C GLN A 44 -5.40 14.82 6.80
N HIS A 45 -6.50 14.71 6.05
CA HIS A 45 -6.65 15.34 4.73
C HIS A 45 -5.52 14.93 3.77
N VAL A 46 -5.20 13.65 3.77
CA VAL A 46 -4.08 13.06 3.02
C VAL A 46 -4.61 11.93 2.16
N GLU A 47 -4.26 11.91 0.86
CA GLU A 47 -4.68 10.85 -0.04
C GLU A 47 -3.85 9.57 0.17
N LEU A 48 -4.53 8.41 0.20
CA LEU A 48 -3.91 7.10 0.30
C LEU A 48 -4.24 6.22 -0.92
N GLN A 49 -3.30 5.38 -1.32
CA GLN A 49 -3.49 4.34 -2.34
C GLN A 49 -3.18 2.96 -1.77
N SER A 50 -4.07 2.00 -2.02
CA SER A 50 -3.88 0.59 -1.66
C SER A 50 -3.49 -0.25 -2.86
N TYR A 51 -2.60 -1.21 -2.63
CA TYR A 51 -2.19 -2.22 -3.60
C TYR A 51 -2.34 -3.61 -3.01
N ARG A 52 -2.79 -4.57 -3.81
CA ARG A 52 -2.94 -5.98 -3.44
C ARG A 52 -1.92 -6.84 -4.16
N CYS A 53 -1.24 -7.70 -3.41
CA CYS A 53 -0.42 -8.75 -3.98
C CYS A 53 -1.31 -9.94 -4.40
N PRO A 54 -1.26 -10.42 -5.66
CA PRO A 54 -2.07 -11.56 -6.08
C PRO A 54 -1.64 -12.88 -5.44
N GLU A 55 -0.36 -13.02 -5.07
CA GLU A 55 0.21 -14.27 -4.53
C GLU A 55 -0.15 -14.50 -3.06
N CYS A 56 -0.03 -13.47 -2.22
CA CYS A 56 -0.33 -13.57 -0.80
C CYS A 56 -1.69 -13.00 -0.41
N GLU A 57 -2.43 -12.45 -1.38
CA GLU A 57 -3.69 -11.73 -1.21
C GLU A 57 -3.62 -10.49 -0.29
N GLY A 58 -2.43 -10.12 0.19
CA GLY A 58 -2.21 -9.04 1.13
C GLY A 58 -2.33 -7.66 0.51
N VAL A 59 -2.81 -6.70 1.30
CA VAL A 59 -2.95 -5.28 0.92
C VAL A 59 -1.89 -4.44 1.62
N GLN A 60 -1.29 -3.51 0.90
CA GLN A 60 -0.44 -2.46 1.45
C GLN A 60 -0.98 -1.09 1.08
N VAL A 61 -0.81 -0.12 1.98
CA VAL A 61 -1.35 1.23 1.84
C VAL A 61 -0.20 2.25 1.88
N PHE A 62 -0.25 3.20 0.96
CA PHE A 62 0.79 4.19 0.72
C PHE A 62 0.19 5.59 0.70
N ARG A 63 0.96 6.57 1.15
CA ARG A 63 0.61 7.98 1.07
C ARG A 63 0.95 8.55 -0.30
N VAL A 64 0.02 9.31 -0.87
CA VAL A 64 0.24 10.10 -2.08
C VAL A 64 0.58 11.52 -1.63
N ASP A 65 1.87 11.87 -1.70
CA ASP A 65 2.38 13.22 -1.43
C ASP A 65 2.55 14.01 -2.73
#